data_AF-A0A7N0U7V1-F1
#
_entry.id   AF-A0A7N0U7V1-F1
#
_cell.length_a   1.000
_cell.length_b   1.000
_cell.length_c   1.000
_cell.angle_alpha   90.00
_cell.angle_beta   90.00
_cell.angle_gamma   90.00
#
_symmetry.space_group_name_H-M   'P 1'
#
loop_
_entity.id
_entity.type
_entity.pdbx_description
1 polymer ?
#
loop_
_entity_poly.entity_id
_entity_poly.type
_entity_poly.pdbx_seq_one_letter_code
_entity_poly.pdbx_strand_id
1 'polypeptide(L)'
;MAYLKIRRFQEAEDDCTEALNLDDRYIKAYSRRSTARTELKKFKESMEDADFALKLEPNNQEVKKQYLEAKSMYEKDLLQRTAGALHRTAQGVEKKQETGVRLQELSSPTINTRTVTPVSSLKDDLIKNRKPSKLEQKPSVQELAARAASQAINEAAQNITPPSSAYQFEVIWRGFSGDCALQARLLKATSPNVLPQLFKNALTATMLMDIIKCLATIFNEEMELTVQYLENLTKVSRFDMVILCLSSADRTDMAHIWNNVFGNKAIPMEHAERLDDLRPKYCR
;
A
#
# COMPACT_ATOMS: atom_id res chain seq x y z
N MET A 1 9.01 9.63 26.15
CA MET A 1 10.48 9.88 26.06
C MET A 1 11.27 9.18 27.17
N ALA A 2 10.68 8.87 28.33
CA ALA A 2 11.33 8.05 29.37
C ALA A 2 11.81 6.70 28.81
N TYR A 3 10.93 5.96 28.12
CA TYR A 3 11.23 4.64 27.55
C TYR A 3 12.42 4.62 26.56
N LEU A 4 12.55 5.62 25.69
CA LEU A 4 13.72 5.78 24.81
C LEU A 4 15.04 5.83 25.59
N LYS A 5 15.09 6.57 26.72
CA LYS A 5 16.31 6.69 27.55
C LYS A 5 16.68 5.40 28.28
N ILE A 6 15.72 4.48 28.49
CA ILE A 6 15.94 3.16 29.11
C ILE A 6 15.88 2.02 28.08
N ARG A 7 16.02 2.33 26.78
CA ARG A 7 16.03 1.37 25.64
C ARG A 7 14.81 0.44 25.55
N ARG A 8 13.68 0.84 26.14
CA ARG A 8 12.38 0.16 26.03
C ARG A 8 11.69 0.63 24.75
N PHE A 9 12.17 0.13 23.61
CA PHE A 9 11.83 0.71 22.31
C PHE A 9 10.44 0.34 21.79
N GLN A 10 9.91 -0.84 22.10
CA GLN A 10 8.55 -1.19 21.69
C GLN A 10 7.55 -0.32 22.45
N GLU A 11 7.72 -0.19 23.77
CA GLU A 11 6.88 0.66 24.60
C GLU A 11 7.01 2.14 24.24
N ALA A 12 8.17 2.57 23.72
CA ALA A 12 8.35 3.91 23.15
C ALA A 12 7.65 4.10 21.79
N GLU A 13 7.51 3.06 20.97
CA GLU A 13 6.69 3.07 19.75
C GLU A 13 5.20 3.11 20.07
N ASP A 14 4.79 2.33 21.08
CA ASP A 14 3.40 2.22 21.53
C ASP A 14 2.93 3.56 22.17
N ASP A 15 3.70 4.12 23.11
CA ASP A 15 3.53 5.49 23.68
C ASP A 15 3.30 6.54 22.59
N CYS A 16 4.13 6.50 21.54
CA CYS A 16 4.09 7.48 20.47
C CYS A 16 2.98 7.20 19.45
N THR A 17 2.45 5.98 19.40
CA THR A 17 1.30 5.64 18.55
C THR A 17 0.01 6.10 19.21
N GLU A 18 -0.17 5.91 20.52
CA GLU A 18 -1.31 6.51 21.23
C GLU A 18 -1.27 8.04 21.23
N ALA A 19 -0.08 8.66 21.31
CA ALA A 19 0.06 10.10 21.14
C ALA A 19 -0.37 10.60 19.74
N LEU A 20 -0.22 9.77 18.70
CA LEU A 20 -0.64 10.08 17.32
C LEU A 20 -2.09 9.69 17.02
N ASN A 21 -2.69 8.80 17.83
CA ASN A 21 -4.14 8.58 17.83
C ASN A 21 -4.91 9.79 18.41
N LEU A 22 -4.23 10.65 19.19
CA LEU A 22 -4.79 11.86 19.81
C LEU A 22 -4.52 13.15 19.01
N ASP A 23 -3.33 13.25 18.39
CA ASP A 23 -2.94 14.35 17.50
C ASP A 23 -2.11 13.78 16.33
N ASP A 24 -2.76 13.59 15.18
CA ASP A 24 -2.16 13.05 13.95
C ASP A 24 -1.11 13.98 13.32
N ARG A 25 -0.93 15.19 13.88
CA ARG A 25 0.07 16.17 13.46
C ARG A 25 1.17 16.37 14.51
N TYR A 26 1.23 15.54 15.56
CA TYR A 26 2.21 15.68 16.63
C TYR A 26 3.63 15.23 16.20
N ILE A 27 4.34 16.13 15.51
CA ILE A 27 5.71 15.94 14.97
C ILE A 27 6.69 15.33 15.98
N LYS A 28 6.57 15.70 17.26
CA LYS A 28 7.44 15.17 18.34
C LYS A 28 7.15 13.70 18.68
N ALA A 29 5.96 13.16 18.41
CA ALA A 29 5.71 11.73 18.48
C ALA A 29 6.27 11.00 17.26
N TYR A 30 6.06 11.51 16.03
CA TYR A 30 6.68 10.94 14.83
C TYR A 30 8.20 10.81 14.94
N SER A 31 8.90 11.87 15.34
CA SER A 31 10.37 11.85 15.54
C SER A 31 10.81 10.81 16.60
N ARG A 32 10.08 10.70 17.72
CA ARG A 32 10.36 9.71 18.77
C ARG A 32 10.05 8.29 18.32
N ARG A 33 8.98 8.08 17.56
CA ARG A 33 8.58 6.77 17.01
C ARG A 33 9.54 6.31 15.92
N SER A 34 9.99 7.21 15.04
CA SER A 34 11.06 6.96 14.08
C SER A 34 12.35 6.51 14.79
N THR A 35 12.76 7.21 15.85
CA THR A 35 13.91 6.82 16.69
C THR A 35 13.76 5.41 17.27
N ALA A 36 12.60 5.09 17.87
CA ALA A 36 12.30 3.77 18.41
C ALA A 36 12.33 2.68 17.33
N ARG A 37 11.73 2.95 16.17
CA ARG A 37 11.65 2.04 15.01
C ARG A 37 13.02 1.75 14.40
N THR A 38 13.92 2.73 14.33
CA THR A 38 15.31 2.51 13.91
C THR A 38 16.03 1.52 14.84
N GLU A 39 15.93 1.68 16.17
CA GLU A 39 16.52 0.73 17.13
C GLU A 39 15.88 -0.66 17.06
N LEU A 40 14.56 -0.75 16.77
CA LEU A 40 13.84 -2.00 16.50
C LEU A 40 14.11 -2.59 15.10
N LYS A 41 14.96 -1.97 14.27
CA LYS A 41 15.24 -2.34 12.87
C LYS A 41 14.03 -2.29 11.92
N LYS A 42 12.96 -1.58 12.32
CA LYS A 42 11.77 -1.23 11.51
C LYS A 42 12.11 -0.02 10.63
N PHE A 43 13.14 -0.17 9.78
CA PHE A 43 13.79 0.96 9.08
C PHE A 43 12.87 1.65 8.07
N LYS A 44 11.96 0.89 7.42
CA LYS A 44 11.00 1.45 6.46
C LYS A 44 9.99 2.33 7.18
N GLU A 45 9.40 1.81 8.25
CA GLU A 45 8.39 2.45 9.09
C GLU A 45 8.96 3.68 9.81
N SER A 46 10.26 3.62 10.17
CA SER A 46 11.03 4.76 10.70
C SER A 46 11.23 5.87 9.65
N MET A 47 11.54 5.50 8.41
CA MET A 47 11.68 6.45 7.30
C MET A 47 10.34 7.10 6.94
N GLU A 48 9.23 6.35 6.98
CA GLU A 48 7.87 6.85 6.75
C GLU A 48 7.42 7.84 7.82
N ASP A 49 7.67 7.55 9.11
CA ASP A 49 7.40 8.50 10.21
C ASP A 49 8.20 9.81 10.04
N ALA A 50 9.46 9.72 9.64
CA ALA A 50 10.32 10.90 9.45
C ALA A 50 9.94 11.71 8.19
N ASP A 51 9.54 11.05 7.09
CA ASP A 51 9.02 11.70 5.88
C ASP A 51 7.71 12.46 6.15
N PHE A 52 6.79 11.88 6.93
CA PHE A 52 5.56 12.56 7.33
C PHE A 52 5.84 13.77 8.23
N ALA A 53 6.75 13.63 9.21
CA ALA A 53 7.19 14.75 10.03
C ALA A 53 7.89 15.86 9.22
N LEU A 54 8.64 15.54 8.16
CA LEU A 54 9.20 16.53 7.23
C LEU A 54 8.14 17.21 6.35
N LYS A 55 7.02 16.56 6.03
CA LYS A 55 5.89 17.20 5.35
C LYS A 55 5.18 18.22 6.24
N LEU A 56 5.22 18.05 7.56
CA LEU A 56 4.68 18.99 8.54
C LEU A 56 5.67 20.13 8.90
N GLU A 57 6.96 19.83 9.09
CA GLU A 57 8.04 20.81 9.30
C GLU A 57 9.24 20.55 8.36
N PRO A 58 9.23 21.06 7.12
CA PRO A 58 10.33 20.84 6.15
C PRO A 58 11.70 21.37 6.59
N ASN A 59 11.70 22.34 7.52
CA ASN A 59 12.91 22.98 8.05
C ASN A 59 13.48 22.29 9.32
N ASN A 60 12.85 21.22 9.82
CA ASN A 60 13.29 20.54 11.03
C ASN A 60 14.54 19.67 10.76
N GLN A 61 15.71 20.16 11.15
CA GLN A 61 17.00 19.50 10.84
C GLN A 61 17.18 18.16 11.56
N GLU A 62 16.58 17.97 12.74
CA GLU A 62 16.67 16.70 13.48
C GLU A 62 15.83 15.61 12.80
N VAL A 63 14.59 15.93 12.40
CA VAL A 63 13.78 14.99 11.59
C VAL A 63 14.43 14.71 10.24
N LYS A 64 15.05 15.74 9.61
CA LYS A 64 15.79 15.57 8.35
C LYS A 64 16.97 14.60 8.49
N LYS A 65 17.70 14.67 9.60
CA LYS A 65 18.76 13.71 9.94
C LYS A 65 18.18 12.31 10.14
N GLN A 66 17.12 12.17 10.94
CA GLN A 66 16.45 10.89 11.21
C GLN A 66 15.96 10.21 9.93
N TYR A 67 15.39 10.96 8.98
CA TYR A 67 14.99 10.46 7.66
C TYR A 67 16.18 9.90 6.86
N LEU A 68 17.29 10.64 6.78
CA LEU A 68 18.49 10.22 6.05
C LEU A 68 19.15 8.97 6.68
N GLU A 69 19.15 8.91 8.01
CA GLU A 69 19.67 7.77 8.78
C GLU A 69 18.81 6.51 8.57
N ALA A 70 17.48 6.61 8.77
CA ALA A 70 16.53 5.52 8.54
C ALA A 70 16.57 5.01 7.09
N LYS A 71 16.62 5.93 6.11
CA LYS A 71 16.77 5.60 4.68
C LYS A 71 18.06 4.83 4.40
N SER A 72 19.20 5.30 4.91
CA SER A 72 20.48 4.61 4.72
C SER A 72 20.50 3.21 5.34
N MET A 73 19.83 3.03 6.48
CA MET A 73 19.70 1.71 7.12
C MET A 73 18.76 0.78 6.35
N TYR A 74 17.65 1.30 5.82
CA TYR A 74 16.74 0.54 4.95
C TYR A 74 17.41 0.09 3.65
N GLU A 75 18.18 0.96 2.99
CA GLU A 75 18.95 0.63 1.78
C GLU A 75 20.00 -0.46 2.06
N LYS A 76 20.70 -0.40 3.20
CA LYS A 76 21.67 -1.42 3.62
C LYS A 76 21.02 -2.77 3.93
N ASP A 77 19.91 -2.77 4.66
CA ASP A 77 19.14 -3.98 4.98
C ASP A 77 18.58 -4.65 3.71
N LEU A 78 18.06 -3.86 2.77
CA LEU A 78 17.61 -4.35 1.46
C LEU A 78 18.76 -5.00 0.67
N LEU A 79 19.94 -4.37 0.61
CA LEU A 79 21.13 -4.92 -0.04
C LEU A 79 21.66 -6.18 0.66
N GLN A 80 21.61 -6.24 2.00
CA GLN A 80 22.01 -7.42 2.75
C GLN A 80 21.05 -8.60 2.51
N ARG A 81 19.73 -8.32 2.39
CA ARG A 81 18.71 -9.33 2.08
C ARG A 81 18.85 -9.88 0.66
N THR A 82 19.12 -9.04 -0.34
CA THR A 82 19.33 -9.50 -1.73
C THR A 82 20.65 -10.26 -1.91
N ALA A 83 21.75 -9.79 -1.33
CA ALA A 83 23.01 -10.52 -1.31
C ALA A 83 22.87 -11.88 -0.59
N GLY A 84 22.17 -11.91 0.54
CA GLY A 84 21.86 -13.12 1.29
C GLY A 84 20.89 -14.07 0.55
N ALA A 85 20.08 -13.59 -0.40
CA ALA A 85 19.30 -14.46 -1.27
C ALA A 85 20.20 -15.15 -2.32
N LEU A 86 21.03 -14.37 -3.01
CA LEU A 86 21.98 -14.85 -4.03
C LEU A 86 22.97 -15.89 -3.46
N HIS A 87 23.46 -15.67 -2.24
CA HIS A 87 24.40 -16.61 -1.61
C HIS A 87 23.74 -17.96 -1.23
N ARG A 88 22.42 -17.98 -1.02
CA ARG A 88 21.66 -19.21 -0.74
C ARG A 88 21.27 -19.99 -2.00
N THR A 89 21.01 -19.32 -3.12
CA THR A 89 20.84 -20.03 -4.41
C THR A 89 22.13 -20.66 -4.90
N ALA A 90 23.30 -20.04 -4.67
CA ALA A 90 24.60 -20.65 -4.97
C ALA A 90 24.83 -21.95 -4.16
N GLN A 91 24.62 -21.92 -2.85
CA GLN A 91 24.81 -23.09 -1.96
C GLN A 91 23.76 -24.21 -2.16
N GLY A 92 22.73 -23.99 -2.98
CA GLY A 92 21.76 -25.02 -3.36
C GLY A 92 22.27 -25.99 -4.45
N VAL A 93 23.39 -25.70 -5.11
CA VAL A 93 23.88 -26.48 -6.27
C VAL A 93 25.06 -27.40 -5.93
N GLU A 94 25.88 -27.06 -4.93
CA GLU A 94 27.14 -27.76 -4.62
C GLU A 94 26.98 -29.05 -3.79
N LYS A 95 26.19 -30.00 -4.29
CA LYS A 95 26.26 -31.41 -3.84
C LYS A 95 26.15 -32.42 -4.98
N LYS A 96 27.16 -32.44 -5.87
CA LYS A 96 27.64 -33.69 -6.47
C LYS A 96 29.06 -33.59 -7.05
N GLN A 97 29.91 -34.48 -6.51
CA GLN A 97 31.12 -35.06 -7.10
C GLN A 97 32.29 -34.13 -7.46
N GLU A 98 33.35 -34.23 -6.65
CA GLU A 98 34.73 -33.95 -7.04
C GLU A 98 35.17 -34.87 -8.19
N THR A 99 36.06 -34.40 -9.08
CA THR A 99 37.30 -35.11 -9.50
C THR A 99 38.14 -34.28 -10.48
N GLY A 100 39.43 -34.06 -10.17
CA GLY A 100 40.49 -34.08 -11.19
C GLY A 100 41.07 -32.77 -11.78
N VAL A 101 42.31 -32.46 -11.36
CA VAL A 101 43.46 -32.01 -12.19
C VAL A 101 43.46 -30.61 -12.86
N ARG A 102 43.82 -29.58 -12.07
CA ARG A 102 45.10 -28.78 -12.11
C ARG A 102 45.71 -28.30 -13.46
N LEU A 103 45.96 -26.96 -13.53
CA LEU A 103 46.99 -26.11 -14.23
C LEU A 103 46.31 -24.81 -14.77
N GLN A 104 46.75 -23.56 -14.50
CA GLN A 104 47.98 -22.81 -14.90
C GLN A 104 47.90 -22.36 -16.39
N GLU A 105 48.01 -21.07 -16.82
CA GLU A 105 48.44 -19.80 -16.18
C GLU A 105 47.94 -18.52 -16.91
N LEU A 106 48.33 -17.33 -16.40
CA LEU A 106 48.55 -16.01 -17.05
C LEU A 106 47.91 -15.67 -18.43
N SER A 107 47.24 -14.50 -18.51
CA SER A 107 47.74 -13.30 -19.25
C SER A 107 46.66 -12.21 -19.50
N SER A 108 47.01 -10.94 -19.27
CA SER A 108 46.38 -9.78 -19.92
C SER A 108 47.22 -9.35 -21.13
N PRO A 109 46.69 -8.57 -22.10
CA PRO A 109 46.95 -7.13 -21.97
C PRO A 109 45.88 -6.15 -22.52
N THR A 110 45.97 -4.94 -21.98
CA THR A 110 45.37 -3.64 -22.37
C THR A 110 45.74 -3.18 -23.80
N ILE A 111 44.95 -2.28 -24.43
CA ILE A 111 45.39 -0.97 -25.02
C ILE A 111 44.31 -0.20 -25.86
N ASN A 112 44.00 1.01 -25.38
CA ASN A 112 43.73 2.32 -26.03
C ASN A 112 42.69 2.61 -27.16
N THR A 113 41.59 3.26 -26.76
CA THR A 113 41.13 4.66 -27.06
C THR A 113 41.06 5.29 -28.48
N ARG A 114 40.03 6.17 -28.63
CA ARG A 114 39.89 7.37 -29.51
C ARG A 114 39.64 7.11 -31.02
N THR A 115 38.43 7.31 -31.58
CA THR A 115 37.69 8.57 -31.88
C THR A 115 38.32 9.49 -32.94
N VAL A 116 37.60 9.75 -34.06
CA VAL A 116 37.42 11.07 -34.72
C VAL A 116 36.45 10.96 -35.93
N THR A 117 35.54 11.92 -36.05
CA THR A 117 34.69 12.29 -37.21
C THR A 117 35.15 13.71 -37.69
N PRO A 118 34.79 14.31 -38.86
CA PRO A 118 33.42 14.41 -39.44
C PRO A 118 33.28 14.71 -40.99
N VAL A 119 32.02 15.02 -41.43
CA VAL A 119 31.56 15.68 -42.70
C VAL A 119 31.87 15.02 -44.08
N SER A 120 31.17 15.26 -45.21
CA SER A 120 30.05 16.18 -45.57
C SER A 120 29.19 15.76 -46.80
N SER A 121 27.93 16.26 -46.83
CA SER A 121 27.16 16.81 -47.99
C SER A 121 26.70 16.03 -49.25
N LEU A 122 25.35 16.04 -49.46
CA LEU A 122 24.57 16.19 -50.74
C LEU A 122 24.63 15.01 -51.76
N LYS A 123 23.63 14.65 -52.60
CA LYS A 123 22.23 15.11 -52.96
C LYS A 123 21.51 13.91 -53.70
N ASP A 124 20.29 13.88 -54.28
CA ASP A 124 19.16 14.81 -54.55
C ASP A 124 17.78 14.05 -54.67
N ASP A 125 17.00 14.26 -55.75
CA ASP A 125 15.97 13.42 -56.40
C ASP A 125 14.66 12.98 -55.67
N LEU A 126 13.72 13.93 -55.56
CA LEU A 126 12.48 14.05 -56.39
C LEU A 126 11.85 12.76 -57.01
N ILE A 127 10.53 12.53 -57.13
CA ILE A 127 9.28 13.29 -56.84
C ILE A 127 8.06 12.33 -56.90
N LYS A 128 7.08 12.42 -55.98
CA LYS A 128 5.61 12.47 -56.27
C LYS A 128 4.70 12.59 -55.03
N ASN A 129 3.65 13.40 -55.17
CA ASN A 129 2.66 13.75 -54.15
C ASN A 129 1.50 12.75 -54.03
N ARG A 130 0.90 12.66 -52.83
CA ARG A 130 -0.56 12.80 -52.60
C ARG A 130 -0.85 13.25 -51.14
N LYS A 131 -1.86 14.11 -50.99
CA LYS A 131 -2.41 14.69 -49.73
C LYS A 131 -3.58 13.82 -49.19
N PRO A 132 -4.25 14.15 -48.06
CA PRO A 132 -3.74 14.48 -46.71
C PRO A 132 -4.58 13.83 -45.56
N SER A 133 -4.05 13.66 -44.34
CA SER A 133 -4.89 13.51 -43.12
C SER A 133 -4.12 13.66 -41.80
N LYS A 134 -4.88 14.05 -40.75
CA LYS A 134 -4.63 14.08 -39.30
C LYS A 134 -3.20 14.27 -38.77
N LEU A 135 -3.03 15.35 -37.98
CA LEU A 135 -2.10 15.37 -36.85
C LEU A 135 -2.50 14.28 -35.84
N GLU A 136 -1.65 13.27 -35.65
CA GLU A 136 -1.70 12.40 -34.48
C GLU A 136 -0.99 13.11 -33.33
N GLN A 137 -1.77 13.61 -32.36
CA GLN A 137 -1.21 14.18 -31.14
C GLN A 137 -0.61 13.05 -30.29
N LYS A 138 0.71 13.09 -30.10
CA LYS A 138 1.38 12.19 -29.14
C LYS A 138 0.83 12.50 -27.74
N PRO A 139 0.45 11.50 -26.94
CA PRO A 139 -0.06 11.71 -25.58
C PRO A 139 0.98 12.46 -24.75
N SER A 140 0.53 13.32 -23.84
CA SER A 140 1.42 14.08 -22.97
C SER A 140 2.27 13.15 -22.10
N VAL A 141 3.49 13.56 -21.73
CA VAL A 141 4.33 12.82 -20.76
C VAL A 141 3.56 12.58 -19.46
N GLN A 142 2.71 13.54 -19.05
CA GLN A 142 1.83 13.44 -17.88
C GLN A 142 0.72 12.38 -18.06
N GLU A 143 0.23 12.18 -19.28
CA GLU A 143 -0.79 11.19 -19.61
C GLU A 143 -0.19 9.78 -19.73
N LEU A 144 1.02 9.67 -20.30
CA LEU A 144 1.82 8.45 -20.27
C LEU A 144 2.18 8.04 -18.83
N ALA A 145 2.57 9.00 -17.99
CA ALA A 145 2.84 8.76 -16.57
C ALA A 145 1.58 8.33 -15.80
N ALA A 146 0.43 8.95 -16.07
CA ALA A 146 -0.85 8.53 -15.48
C ALA A 146 -1.22 7.11 -15.90
N ARG A 147 -1.11 6.77 -17.19
CA ARG A 147 -1.37 5.41 -17.70
C ARG A 147 -0.40 4.38 -17.10
N ALA A 148 0.89 4.72 -16.98
CA ALA A 148 1.89 3.85 -16.35
C ALA A 148 1.63 3.65 -14.85
N ALA A 149 1.17 4.67 -14.13
CA ALA A 149 0.74 4.55 -12.74
C ALA A 149 -0.51 3.65 -12.62
N SER A 150 -1.54 3.87 -13.45
CA SER A 150 -2.72 3.00 -13.52
C SER A 150 -2.38 1.55 -13.90
N GLN A 151 -1.35 1.33 -14.71
CA GLN A 151 -0.85 0.00 -15.07
C GLN A 151 -0.11 -0.66 -13.90
N ALA A 152 0.86 0.00 -13.27
CA ALA A 152 1.56 -0.52 -12.10
C ALA A 152 0.59 -0.82 -10.93
N ILE A 153 -0.43 0.01 -10.74
CA ILE A 153 -1.51 -0.22 -9.77
C ILE A 153 -2.37 -1.44 -10.16
N ASN A 154 -2.69 -1.64 -11.45
CA ASN A 154 -3.40 -2.85 -11.91
C ASN A 154 -2.52 -4.12 -11.85
N GLU A 155 -1.21 -4.02 -12.06
CA GLU A 155 -0.27 -5.15 -11.93
C GLU A 155 -0.11 -5.57 -10.45
N ALA A 156 -0.11 -4.60 -9.52
CA ALA A 156 -0.26 -4.87 -8.10
C ALA A 156 -1.63 -5.51 -7.78
N ALA A 157 -2.71 -5.06 -8.45
CA ALA A 157 -4.05 -5.60 -8.27
C ALA A 157 -4.22 -7.06 -8.76
N GLN A 158 -3.43 -7.49 -9.75
CA GLN A 158 -3.37 -8.89 -10.21
C GLN A 158 -2.67 -9.82 -9.19
N ASN A 159 -1.96 -9.25 -8.20
CA ASN A 159 -1.14 -9.99 -7.23
C ASN A 159 -1.52 -9.65 -5.77
N ILE A 160 -2.79 -9.31 -5.51
CA ILE A 160 -3.30 -9.10 -4.14
C ILE A 160 -3.29 -10.43 -3.39
N THR A 161 -2.22 -10.66 -2.63
CA THR A 161 -2.18 -11.73 -1.63
C THR A 161 -3.09 -11.37 -0.45
N PRO A 162 -3.86 -12.32 0.13
CA PRO A 162 -4.73 -12.04 1.25
C PRO A 162 -3.95 -11.43 2.43
N PRO A 163 -4.39 -10.29 3.00
CA PRO A 163 -3.66 -9.62 4.06
C PRO A 163 -3.68 -10.44 5.35
N SER A 164 -2.51 -10.62 5.94
CA SER A 164 -2.28 -11.42 7.16
C SER A 164 -2.61 -10.67 8.47
N SER A 165 -2.86 -9.37 8.40
CA SER A 165 -3.14 -8.51 9.56
C SER A 165 -3.98 -7.28 9.16
N ALA A 166 -4.69 -6.69 10.13
CA ALA A 166 -5.43 -5.44 9.93
C ALA A 166 -4.57 -4.31 9.33
N TYR A 167 -3.33 -4.16 9.80
CA TYR A 167 -2.40 -3.14 9.29
C TYR A 167 -2.02 -3.39 7.82
N GLN A 168 -1.79 -4.65 7.43
CA GLN A 168 -1.55 -4.99 6.01
C GLN A 168 -2.78 -4.69 5.16
N PHE A 169 -4.01 -4.97 5.65
CA PHE A 169 -5.24 -4.59 4.97
C PHE A 169 -5.34 -3.06 4.83
N GLU A 170 -5.19 -2.30 5.93
CA GLU A 170 -5.35 -0.84 5.95
C GLU A 170 -4.38 -0.13 5.00
N VAL A 171 -3.10 -0.54 4.97
CA VAL A 171 -2.09 0.04 4.09
C VAL A 171 -2.43 -0.17 2.61
N ILE A 172 -2.89 -1.37 2.22
CA ILE A 172 -3.28 -1.66 0.84
C ILE A 172 -4.62 -0.96 0.51
N TRP A 173 -5.58 -0.97 1.43
CA TRP A 173 -6.89 -0.32 1.32
C TRP A 173 -6.78 1.19 1.08
N ARG A 174 -5.90 1.86 1.83
CA ARG A 174 -5.56 3.28 1.64
C ARG A 174 -4.75 3.52 0.37
N GLY A 175 -3.89 2.58 -0.04
CA GLY A 175 -3.21 2.60 -1.33
C GLY A 175 -4.16 2.55 -2.54
N PHE A 176 -5.37 2.02 -2.35
CA PHE A 176 -6.46 2.00 -3.33
C PHE A 176 -7.53 3.09 -3.09
N SER A 177 -7.28 4.06 -2.21
CA SER A 177 -8.24 5.13 -1.93
C SER A 177 -8.60 5.92 -3.19
N GLY A 178 -9.90 5.98 -3.51
CA GLY A 178 -10.43 6.59 -4.73
C GLY A 178 -10.66 5.62 -5.90
N ASP A 179 -10.11 4.39 -5.85
CA ASP A 179 -10.43 3.32 -6.81
C ASP A 179 -11.24 2.22 -6.10
N CYS A 180 -12.56 2.35 -6.21
CA CYS A 180 -13.50 1.43 -5.59
C CYS A 180 -13.44 0.02 -6.18
N ALA A 181 -13.01 -0.16 -7.43
CA ALA A 181 -12.88 -1.48 -8.05
C ALA A 181 -11.68 -2.25 -7.48
N LEU A 182 -10.59 -1.54 -7.14
CA LEU A 182 -9.43 -2.12 -6.46
C LEU A 182 -9.71 -2.41 -4.98
N GLN A 183 -10.42 -1.53 -4.29
CA GLN A 183 -10.92 -1.78 -2.94
C GLN A 183 -11.84 -3.01 -2.92
N ALA A 184 -12.76 -3.15 -3.88
CA ALA A 184 -13.60 -4.34 -4.03
C ALA A 184 -12.80 -5.61 -4.34
N ARG A 185 -11.72 -5.54 -5.15
CA ARG A 185 -10.79 -6.68 -5.37
C ARG A 185 -10.06 -7.08 -4.09
N LEU A 186 -9.61 -6.12 -3.28
CA LEU A 186 -8.99 -6.39 -1.97
C LEU A 186 -9.97 -7.05 -1.00
N LEU A 187 -11.23 -6.60 -0.94
CA LEU A 187 -12.28 -7.29 -0.20
C LEU A 187 -12.46 -8.72 -0.72
N LYS A 188 -12.66 -8.94 -2.03
CA LYS A 188 -12.80 -10.28 -2.63
C LYS A 188 -11.64 -11.23 -2.33
N ALA A 189 -10.40 -10.72 -2.25
CA ALA A 189 -9.22 -11.49 -1.80
C ALA A 189 -9.18 -11.73 -0.27
N THR A 190 -9.93 -10.96 0.51
CA THR A 190 -10.01 -10.99 1.98
C THR A 190 -11.39 -11.51 2.43
N SER A 191 -11.65 -12.78 2.17
CA SER A 191 -12.99 -13.40 2.27
C SER A 191 -13.75 -13.07 3.58
N PRO A 192 -15.10 -12.92 3.55
CA PRO A 192 -15.87 -12.32 4.65
C PRO A 192 -15.59 -12.92 6.03
N ASN A 193 -15.49 -14.25 6.10
CA ASN A 193 -15.30 -15.01 7.34
C ASN A 193 -13.95 -14.75 8.03
N VAL A 194 -12.99 -14.12 7.35
CA VAL A 194 -11.67 -13.76 7.90
C VAL A 194 -11.72 -12.41 8.62
N LEU A 195 -12.62 -11.49 8.25
CA LEU A 195 -12.66 -10.12 8.79
C LEU A 195 -12.71 -10.03 10.33
N PRO A 196 -13.47 -10.87 11.07
CA PRO A 196 -13.46 -10.86 12.55
C PRO A 196 -12.07 -11.10 13.14
N GLN A 197 -11.31 -12.03 12.55
CA GLN A 197 -9.98 -12.43 13.00
C GLN A 197 -8.85 -11.54 12.47
N LEU A 198 -9.09 -10.90 11.32
CA LEU A 198 -8.20 -9.91 10.71
C LEU A 198 -8.19 -8.61 11.51
N PHE A 199 -9.38 -8.03 11.74
CA PHE A 199 -9.51 -6.72 12.36
C PHE A 199 -9.42 -6.77 13.88
N LYS A 200 -10.12 -7.69 14.57
CA LYS A 200 -10.17 -7.79 16.04
C LYS A 200 -10.45 -6.44 16.72
N ASN A 201 -9.39 -5.76 17.19
CA ASN A 201 -9.43 -4.49 17.91
C ASN A 201 -8.96 -3.28 17.07
N ALA A 202 -8.56 -3.49 15.81
CA ALA A 202 -8.02 -2.49 14.90
C ALA A 202 -9.03 -1.97 13.85
N LEU A 203 -10.32 -2.35 13.94
CA LEU A 203 -11.37 -1.70 13.16
C LEU A 203 -11.58 -0.27 13.68
N THR A 204 -11.61 0.70 12.78
CA THR A 204 -11.84 2.13 13.07
C THR A 204 -13.14 2.61 12.41
N ALA A 205 -13.66 3.76 12.87
CA ALA A 205 -14.85 4.39 12.28
C ALA A 205 -14.65 4.72 10.79
N THR A 206 -13.52 5.32 10.42
CA THR A 206 -13.19 5.65 9.03
C THR A 206 -13.09 4.41 8.16
N MET A 207 -12.35 3.38 8.58
CA MET A 207 -12.22 2.14 7.80
C MET A 207 -13.55 1.39 7.68
N LEU A 208 -14.41 1.42 8.70
CA LEU A 208 -15.77 0.87 8.59
C LEU A 208 -16.60 1.65 7.56
N MET A 209 -16.62 2.99 7.64
CA MET A 209 -17.38 3.83 6.70
C MET A 209 -16.90 3.65 5.25
N ASP A 210 -15.58 3.57 5.03
CA ASP A 210 -15.00 3.33 3.70
C ASP A 210 -15.37 1.95 3.15
N ILE A 211 -15.30 0.90 3.99
CA ILE A 211 -15.71 -0.46 3.59
C ILE A 211 -17.20 -0.48 3.23
N ILE A 212 -18.07 0.15 4.02
CA ILE A 212 -19.51 0.22 3.73
C ILE A 212 -19.78 1.02 2.44
N LYS A 213 -19.07 2.13 2.22
CA LYS A 213 -19.15 2.91 0.98
C LYS A 213 -18.70 2.10 -0.24
N CYS A 214 -17.65 1.30 -0.10
CA CYS A 214 -17.19 0.38 -1.16
C CYS A 214 -18.20 -0.74 -1.44
N LEU A 215 -18.73 -1.39 -0.39
CA LEU A 215 -19.74 -2.45 -0.51
C LEU A 215 -21.01 -1.95 -1.21
N ALA A 216 -21.42 -0.71 -0.92
CA ALA A 216 -22.58 -0.08 -1.54
C ALA A 216 -22.46 0.14 -3.05
N THR A 217 -21.25 0.25 -3.63
CA THR A 217 -21.10 0.38 -5.09
C THR A 217 -21.22 -0.96 -5.80
N ILE A 218 -20.71 -2.04 -5.20
CA ILE A 218 -20.72 -3.39 -5.79
C ILE A 218 -22.00 -4.20 -5.48
N PHE A 219 -22.85 -3.71 -4.58
CA PHE A 219 -24.06 -4.40 -4.11
C PHE A 219 -24.98 -4.92 -5.24
N ASN A 220 -25.08 -4.18 -6.35
CA ASN A 220 -25.91 -4.56 -7.50
C ASN A 220 -25.35 -5.74 -8.31
N GLU A 221 -24.04 -5.99 -8.24
CA GLU A 221 -23.35 -7.09 -8.93
C GLU A 221 -23.10 -8.28 -8.01
N GLU A 222 -22.83 -8.01 -6.73
CA GLU A 222 -22.27 -8.95 -5.74
C GLU A 222 -23.11 -8.95 -4.45
N MET A 223 -24.44 -9.10 -4.60
CA MET A 223 -25.40 -8.91 -3.52
C MET A 223 -25.17 -9.84 -2.32
N GLU A 224 -25.18 -11.16 -2.52
CA GLU A 224 -24.99 -12.14 -1.44
C GLU A 224 -23.62 -11.98 -0.76
N LEU A 225 -22.57 -11.79 -1.56
CA LEU A 225 -21.23 -11.54 -1.05
C LEU A 225 -21.17 -10.26 -0.19
N THR A 226 -21.91 -9.22 -0.57
CA THR A 226 -22.04 -7.98 0.21
C THR A 226 -22.77 -8.22 1.53
N VAL A 227 -23.87 -8.98 1.54
CA VAL A 227 -24.57 -9.36 2.77
C VAL A 227 -23.62 -10.13 3.70
N GLN A 228 -22.85 -11.09 3.19
CA GLN A 228 -21.85 -11.83 3.98
C GLN A 228 -20.76 -10.93 4.57
N TYR A 229 -20.31 -9.88 3.87
CA TYR A 229 -19.39 -8.90 4.45
C TYR A 229 -20.04 -8.12 5.58
N LEU A 230 -21.27 -7.63 5.40
CA LEU A 230 -22.01 -6.91 6.43
C LEU A 230 -22.22 -7.78 7.69
N GLU A 231 -22.62 -9.04 7.53
CA GLU A 231 -22.78 -10.02 8.62
C GLU A 231 -21.47 -10.29 9.37
N ASN A 232 -20.35 -10.44 8.65
CA ASN A 232 -19.07 -10.73 9.30
C ASN A 232 -18.42 -9.49 9.93
N LEU A 233 -18.67 -8.29 9.41
CA LEU A 233 -18.27 -7.04 10.07
C LEU A 233 -18.95 -6.89 11.44
N THR A 234 -20.22 -7.27 11.61
CA THR A 234 -20.88 -7.23 12.94
C THR A 234 -20.28 -8.22 13.95
N LYS A 235 -19.45 -9.18 13.52
CA LYS A 235 -18.76 -10.16 14.38
C LYS A 235 -17.36 -9.71 14.81
N VAL A 236 -16.87 -8.55 14.35
CA VAL A 236 -15.59 -7.97 14.77
C VAL A 236 -15.70 -7.50 16.22
N SER A 237 -14.74 -7.87 17.08
CA SER A 237 -14.81 -7.63 18.54
C SER A 237 -15.00 -6.15 18.95
N ARG A 238 -14.58 -5.20 18.11
CA ARG A 238 -14.72 -3.76 18.35
C ARG A 238 -15.95 -3.13 17.66
N PHE A 239 -16.80 -3.90 16.98
CA PHE A 239 -17.89 -3.37 16.13
C PHE A 239 -18.84 -2.43 16.87
N ASP A 240 -19.47 -2.86 17.97
CA ASP A 240 -20.38 -2.00 18.75
C ASP A 240 -19.70 -0.71 19.26
N MET A 241 -18.41 -0.78 19.61
CA MET A 241 -17.63 0.39 20.05
C MET A 241 -17.36 1.36 18.89
N VAL A 242 -17.10 0.84 17.68
CA VAL A 242 -16.97 1.66 16.46
C VAL A 242 -18.31 2.32 16.11
N ILE A 243 -19.42 1.57 16.14
CA ILE A 243 -20.77 2.11 15.92
C ILE A 243 -21.15 3.16 16.98
N LEU A 244 -20.73 2.99 18.24
CA LEU A 244 -20.93 4.00 19.28
C LEU A 244 -20.08 5.27 19.06
N CYS A 245 -18.89 5.14 18.44
CA CYS A 245 -17.99 6.26 18.16
C CYS A 245 -18.24 6.97 16.81
N LEU A 246 -19.19 6.53 15.97
CA LEU A 246 -19.57 7.25 14.74
C LEU A 246 -20.05 8.67 15.04
N SER A 247 -19.60 9.65 14.25
CA SER A 247 -20.08 11.04 14.34
C SER A 247 -21.52 11.18 13.84
N SER A 248 -22.15 12.33 14.09
CA SER A 248 -23.48 12.64 13.53
C SER A 248 -23.49 12.66 12.00
N ALA A 249 -22.37 13.06 11.37
CA ALA A 249 -22.20 12.97 9.92
C ALA A 249 -22.12 11.51 9.46
N ASP A 250 -21.28 10.68 10.09
CA ASP A 250 -21.12 9.26 9.74
C ASP A 250 -22.42 8.47 9.90
N ARG A 251 -23.21 8.74 10.95
CA ARG A 251 -24.54 8.13 11.14
C ARG A 251 -25.52 8.53 10.04
N THR A 252 -25.46 9.79 9.60
CA THR A 252 -26.30 10.30 8.50
C THR A 252 -25.91 9.65 7.17
N ASP A 253 -24.61 9.56 6.87
CA ASP A 253 -24.07 8.83 5.72
C ASP A 253 -24.48 7.35 5.75
N MET A 254 -24.30 6.67 6.89
CA MET A 254 -24.64 5.26 7.07
C MET A 254 -26.14 5.02 6.81
N ALA A 255 -27.02 5.84 7.40
CA ALA A 255 -28.46 5.76 7.19
C ALA A 255 -28.86 6.10 5.74
N HIS A 256 -28.17 7.04 5.10
CA HIS A 256 -28.39 7.39 3.70
C HIS A 256 -28.01 6.24 2.76
N ILE A 257 -26.86 5.60 2.98
CA ILE A 257 -26.43 4.40 2.24
C ILE A 257 -27.45 3.27 2.45
N TRP A 258 -27.86 3.02 3.71
CA TRP A 258 -28.82 1.95 4.00
C TRP A 258 -30.16 2.16 3.32
N ASN A 259 -30.73 3.38 3.37
CA ASN A 259 -32.05 3.64 2.78
C ASN A 259 -32.05 3.59 1.24
N ASN A 260 -30.96 4.02 0.58
CA ASN A 260 -30.94 4.12 -0.88
C ASN A 260 -30.38 2.88 -1.60
N VAL A 261 -29.49 2.11 -0.95
CA VAL A 261 -28.83 0.94 -1.54
C VAL A 261 -29.38 -0.35 -0.93
N PHE A 262 -29.18 -0.56 0.37
CA PHE A 262 -29.51 -1.82 1.04
C PHE A 262 -31.01 -1.98 1.39
N GLY A 263 -31.79 -0.89 1.33
CA GLY A 263 -33.25 -0.87 1.51
C GLY A 263 -34.05 -0.82 0.21
N ASN A 264 -33.43 -1.12 -0.93
CA ASN A 264 -34.08 -1.06 -2.24
C ASN A 264 -35.13 -2.19 -2.39
N LYS A 265 -36.35 -1.83 -2.80
CA LYS A 265 -37.49 -2.77 -2.97
C LYS A 265 -37.30 -3.80 -4.09
N ALA A 266 -36.22 -3.71 -4.87
CA ALA A 266 -35.83 -4.71 -5.87
C ALA A 266 -35.02 -5.89 -5.30
N ILE A 267 -34.66 -5.88 -4.01
CA ILE A 267 -33.86 -6.93 -3.37
C ILE A 267 -34.72 -8.21 -3.16
N PRO A 268 -34.22 -9.41 -3.51
CA PRO A 268 -34.89 -10.68 -3.21
C PRO A 268 -35.12 -10.89 -1.71
N MET A 269 -36.26 -11.49 -1.34
CA MET A 269 -36.76 -11.56 0.03
C MET A 269 -35.75 -12.14 1.06
N GLU A 270 -34.97 -13.16 0.68
CA GLU A 270 -33.93 -13.77 1.52
C GLU A 270 -32.82 -12.79 1.93
N HIS A 271 -32.35 -11.96 0.98
CA HIS A 271 -31.34 -10.94 1.28
C HIS A 271 -31.96 -9.73 2.00
N ALA A 272 -33.22 -9.40 1.70
CA ALA A 272 -33.94 -8.30 2.34
C ALA A 272 -34.14 -8.55 3.85
N GLU A 273 -34.58 -9.74 4.24
CA GLU A 273 -34.73 -10.13 5.65
C GLU A 273 -33.41 -10.02 6.42
N ARG A 274 -32.31 -10.58 5.86
CA ARG A 274 -30.96 -10.47 6.43
C ARG A 274 -30.48 -9.02 6.55
N LEU A 275 -30.83 -8.15 5.62
CA LEU A 275 -30.48 -6.73 5.67
C LEU A 275 -31.30 -5.95 6.70
N ASP A 276 -32.60 -6.19 6.83
CA ASP A 276 -33.42 -5.56 7.87
C ASP A 276 -32.96 -5.98 9.29
N ASP A 277 -32.47 -7.22 9.45
CA ASP A 277 -31.87 -7.73 10.69
C ASP A 277 -30.48 -7.13 11.00
N LEU A 278 -29.78 -6.60 9.99
CA LEU A 278 -28.48 -5.92 10.13
C LEU A 278 -28.65 -4.41 10.36
N ARG A 279 -29.68 -3.80 9.77
CA ARG A 279 -30.00 -2.36 9.89
C ARG A 279 -29.90 -1.80 11.31
N PRO A 280 -30.52 -2.38 12.36
CA PRO A 280 -30.45 -1.84 13.73
C PRO A 280 -29.09 -2.05 14.44
N LYS A 281 -28.14 -2.75 13.80
CA LYS A 281 -26.75 -2.89 14.26
C LYS A 281 -25.87 -1.79 13.68
N TYR A 282 -26.14 -1.33 12.46
CA TYR A 282 -25.38 -0.28 11.76
C TYR A 282 -25.93 1.14 12.00
N CYS A 283 -27.25 1.30 12.01
CA CYS A 283 -27.92 2.61 12.06
C CYS A 283 -28.50 2.93 13.45
N ARG A 284 -27.66 2.81 14.50
CA ARG A 284 -27.98 3.25 15.87
C ARG A 284 -27.76 4.76 16.06
#